data_AF-A0A951YX43-F1
#
_entry.id   AF-A0A951YX43-F1
#
_cell.length_a   1.000
_cell.length_b   1.000
_cell.length_c   1.000
_cell.angle_alpha   90.00
_cell.angle_beta   90.00
_cell.angle_gamma   90.00
#
_symmetry.space_group_name_H-M   'P 1'
#
loop_
_entity.id
_entity.type
_entity.pdbx_description
1 polymer ?
#
loop_
_entity_poly.entity_id
_entity_poly.type
_entity_poly.pdbx_seq_one_letter_code
_entity_poly.pdbx_strand_id
1 'polypeptide(L)'
;MPTRNVVLTEHQHEFVEELVETGRYQNASEVLREGLRLVEQRERREAARIAALRDAADSGWDDIGAGRYVDVGDDQLEDFIAQLGQQAAERVTIRNR
;
A
#
# COMPACT_ATOMS: atom_id res chain seq x y z
N MET A 1 -21.05 -19.27 -13.80
CA MET A 1 -20.49 -18.45 -12.69
C MET A 1 -21.62 -18.12 -11.72
N PRO A 2 -21.37 -18.07 -10.40
CA PRO A 2 -22.38 -17.63 -9.45
C PRO A 2 -22.76 -16.17 -9.75
N THR A 3 -24.06 -15.86 -9.67
CA THR A 3 -24.60 -14.51 -9.87
C THR A 3 -25.03 -13.91 -8.55
N ARG A 4 -24.95 -12.58 -8.43
CA ARG A 4 -25.37 -11.84 -7.25
C ARG A 4 -25.92 -10.50 -7.69
N ASN A 5 -27.09 -10.13 -7.17
CA ASN A 5 -27.71 -8.84 -7.45
C ASN A 5 -27.01 -7.76 -6.61
N VAL A 6 -26.71 -6.62 -7.22
CA VAL A 6 -26.06 -5.48 -6.58
C VAL A 6 -26.95 -4.26 -6.81
N VAL A 7 -27.19 -3.50 -5.76
CA VAL A 7 -27.90 -2.21 -5.87
C VAL A 7 -26.83 -1.14 -6.08
N LEU A 8 -26.94 -0.41 -7.18
CA LEU A 8 -26.07 0.72 -7.50
C LEU A 8 -26.77 2.03 -7.16
N THR A 9 -25.99 3.04 -6.78
CA THR A 9 -26.48 4.41 -6.79
C THR A 9 -26.61 4.89 -8.24
N GLU A 10 -27.39 5.96 -8.46
CA GLU A 10 -27.56 6.54 -9.81
C GLU A 10 -26.21 6.85 -10.47
N HIS A 11 -25.33 7.55 -9.75
CA HIS A 11 -24.00 7.87 -10.25
C HIS A 11 -23.15 6.64 -10.61
N GLN A 12 -23.24 5.56 -9.83
CA GLN A 12 -22.51 4.32 -10.13
C GLN A 12 -23.07 3.62 -11.37
N HIS A 13 -24.38 3.69 -11.56
CA HIS A 13 -25.05 3.15 -12.74
C HIS A 13 -24.60 3.92 -13.99
N GLU A 14 -24.72 5.24 -13.99
CA GLU A 14 -24.27 6.12 -15.10
C GLU A 14 -22.80 5.87 -15.47
N PHE A 15 -21.92 5.78 -14.45
CA PHE A 15 -20.51 5.51 -14.68
C PHE A 15 -20.26 4.14 -15.32
N VAL A 16 -20.98 3.10 -14.87
CA VAL A 16 -20.88 1.76 -15.46
C VAL A 16 -21.40 1.75 -16.89
N GLU A 17 -22.50 2.45 -17.17
CA GLU A 17 -23.03 2.58 -18.53
C GLU A 17 -22.05 3.30 -19.45
N GLU A 18 -21.51 4.46 -19.06
CA GLU A 18 -20.51 5.19 -19.84
C GLU A 18 -19.30 4.30 -20.21
N LEU A 19 -18.80 3.52 -19.25
CA LEU A 19 -17.69 2.59 -19.45
C LEU A 19 -18.01 1.46 -20.43
N VAL A 20 -19.27 1.04 -20.54
CA VAL A 20 -19.71 0.02 -21.48
C VAL A 20 -20.00 0.64 -22.85
N GLU A 21 -20.68 1.77 -22.90
CA GLU A 21 -21.02 2.49 -24.13
C GLU A 21 -19.78 2.96 -24.90
N THR A 22 -18.74 3.39 -24.18
CA THR A 22 -17.44 3.74 -24.76
C THR A 22 -16.65 2.52 -25.26
N GLY A 23 -17.15 1.31 -25.02
CA GLY A 23 -16.51 0.05 -25.43
C GLY A 23 -15.31 -0.34 -24.57
N ARG A 24 -15.02 0.40 -23.50
CA ARG A 24 -13.91 0.08 -22.58
C ARG A 24 -14.13 -1.24 -21.86
N TYR A 25 -15.39 -1.62 -21.63
CA TYR A 25 -15.79 -2.92 -21.12
C TYR A 25 -16.99 -3.46 -21.92
N GLN A 26 -17.11 -4.79 -22.03
CA GLN A 26 -18.18 -5.40 -22.82
C GLN A 26 -19.52 -5.42 -22.08
N ASN A 27 -19.51 -5.36 -20.75
CA ASN A 27 -20.71 -5.39 -19.91
C ASN A 27 -20.40 -4.94 -18.48
N ALA A 28 -21.46 -4.61 -17.73
CA ALA A 28 -21.37 -4.22 -16.32
C ALA A 28 -20.67 -5.27 -15.44
N SER A 29 -20.81 -6.56 -15.74
CA SER A 29 -20.17 -7.61 -14.93
C SER A 29 -18.64 -7.60 -15.06
N GLU A 30 -18.08 -7.13 -16.17
CA GLU A 30 -16.63 -6.91 -16.31
C GLU A 30 -16.16 -5.73 -15.48
N VAL A 31 -16.87 -4.61 -15.52
CA VAL A 31 -16.57 -3.41 -14.72
C VAL A 31 -16.54 -3.78 -13.23
N LEU A 32 -17.56 -4.50 -12.75
CA LEU A 32 -17.66 -4.92 -11.35
C LEU A 32 -16.54 -5.90 -10.96
N ARG A 33 -16.16 -6.83 -11.85
CA ARG A 33 -15.04 -7.75 -11.59
C ARG A 33 -13.71 -7.02 -11.48
N GLU A 34 -13.46 -6.05 -12.35
CA GLU A 34 -12.25 -5.23 -12.28
C GLU A 34 -12.24 -4.38 -10.99
N GLY A 35 -13.40 -3.80 -10.63
CA GLY A 35 -13.58 -3.13 -9.34
C GLY A 35 -13.22 -4.02 -8.15
N LEU A 36 -13.70 -5.27 -8.15
CA LEU A 36 -13.36 -6.24 -7.10
C LEU A 36 -11.87 -6.59 -7.10
N ARG A 37 -11.26 -6.76 -8.27
CA ARG A 37 -9.81 -7.01 -8.40
C ARG A 37 -8.99 -5.88 -7.79
N LEU A 38 -9.42 -4.62 -7.96
CA LEU A 38 -8.78 -3.45 -7.35
C LEU A 38 -8.90 -3.47 -5.82
N VAL A 39 -10.07 -3.83 -5.30
CA VAL A 39 -10.29 -4.00 -3.84
C VAL A 39 -9.37 -5.10 -3.30
N GLU A 40 -9.35 -6.28 -3.91
CA GLU A 40 -8.45 -7.38 -3.51
C GLU A 40 -6.97 -7.00 -3.57
N GLN A 41 -6.57 -6.19 -4.56
CA GLN A 41 -5.19 -5.72 -4.66
C GLN A 41 -4.85 -4.72 -3.57
N ARG A 42 -5.80 -3.86 -3.17
CA ARG A 42 -5.63 -2.94 -2.04
C ARG A 42 -5.48 -3.70 -0.74
N GLU A 43 -6.35 -4.66 -0.47
CA GLU A 43 -6.30 -5.50 0.73
C GLU A 43 -4.97 -6.27 0.83
N ARG A 44 -4.51 -6.85 -0.30
CA ARG A 44 -3.20 -7.53 -0.34
C ARG A 44 -2.03 -6.59 -0.06
N ARG A 45 -2.05 -5.37 -0.60
CA ARG A 45 -1.00 -4.36 -0.31
C ARG A 45 -1.01 -3.96 1.16
N GLU A 46 -2.18 -3.76 1.74
CA GLU A 46 -2.29 -3.36 3.15
C GLU A 46 -1.80 -4.47 4.07
N ALA A 47 -2.20 -5.71 3.82
CA ALA A 47 -1.69 -6.87 4.56
C ALA A 47 -0.17 -6.99 4.46
N ALA A 48 0.41 -6.82 3.26
CA ALA A 48 1.85 -6.85 3.07
C ALA A 48 2.57 -5.69 3.78
N ARG A 49 1.97 -4.49 3.78
CA ARG A 49 2.49 -3.33 4.50
C ARG A 49 2.54 -3.59 6.01
N ILE A 50 1.45 -4.10 6.58
CA ILE A 50 1.38 -4.42 8.01
C ILE A 50 2.40 -5.50 8.37
N ALA A 51 2.53 -6.54 7.54
CA ALA A 51 3.54 -7.58 7.75
C ALA A 51 4.96 -6.99 7.78
N ALA A 52 5.31 -6.17 6.78
CA ALA A 52 6.63 -5.53 6.73
C ALA A 52 6.91 -4.62 7.94
N LEU A 53 5.90 -3.90 8.44
CA LEU A 53 6.04 -3.07 9.63
C LEU A 53 6.24 -3.91 10.90
N ARG A 54 5.56 -5.06 11.01
CA ARG A 54 5.76 -5.99 12.14
C ARG A 54 7.16 -6.59 12.12
N ASP A 55 7.60 -7.09 10.97
CA ASP A 55 8.95 -7.65 10.82
C ASP A 55 10.04 -6.63 11.16
N ALA A 56 9.85 -5.36 10.75
CA ALA A 56 10.76 -4.28 11.09
C ALA A 56 10.77 -3.96 12.60
N ALA A 57 9.61 -3.98 13.25
CA ALA A 57 9.51 -3.77 14.69
C ALA A 57 10.16 -4.90 15.48
N ASP A 58 9.91 -6.15 15.09
CA ASP A 58 10.51 -7.34 15.71
C ASP A 58 12.04 -7.31 15.58
N SER A 59 12.54 -6.95 14.40
CA SER A 59 13.98 -6.75 14.19
C SER A 59 14.56 -5.67 15.11
N GLY A 60 13.82 -4.57 15.32
CA GLY A 60 14.23 -3.51 16.23
C GLY A 60 14.26 -3.96 17.70
N TRP A 61 13.30 -4.78 18.13
CA TRP A 61 13.32 -5.36 19.47
C TRP A 61 14.50 -6.30 19.69
N ASP A 62 14.81 -7.13 18.69
CA ASP A 62 15.99 -8.01 18.72
C ASP A 62 17.29 -7.22 18.77
N ASP A 63 17.38 -6.10 18.04
CA ASP A 63 18.53 -5.18 18.09
C ASP A 63 18.70 -4.58 19.48
N ILE A 64 17.61 -4.12 20.12
CA ILE A 64 17.65 -3.59 21.49
C ILE A 64 18.12 -4.67 22.47
N GLY A 65 17.54 -5.87 22.42
CA GLY A 65 17.90 -6.99 23.29
C GLY A 65 19.37 -7.41 23.15
N ALA A 66 19.95 -7.22 21.96
CA ALA A 66 21.35 -7.51 21.69
C ALA A 66 22.30 -6.31 21.92
N GLY A 67 21.80 -5.16 22.38
CA GLY A 67 22.60 -3.96 22.58
C GLY A 67 23.04 -3.26 21.28
N ARG A 68 22.40 -3.56 20.14
CA ARG A 68 22.65 -2.93 18.83
C ARG A 68 21.81 -1.65 18.67
N TYR A 69 21.95 -0.72 19.59
CA TYR A 69 21.29 0.58 19.53
C TYR A 69 22.29 1.71 19.78
N VAL A 70 21.87 2.94 19.48
CA VAL A 70 22.64 4.15 19.77
C VAL A 70 21.75 5.04 20.63
N ASP A 71 22.29 5.49 21.76
CA ASP A 71 21.65 6.53 22.56
C ASP A 71 21.80 7.87 21.86
N VAL A 72 20.68 8.54 21.63
CA VAL A 72 20.63 9.86 20.99
C VAL A 72 20.08 10.85 22.01
N GLY A 73 20.80 11.93 22.25
CA GLY A 73 20.32 13.03 23.09
C GLY A 73 19.17 13.77 22.42
N ASP A 74 18.23 14.29 23.21
CA ASP A 74 17.06 15.03 22.70
C ASP A 74 17.45 16.21 21.81
N ASP A 75 18.57 16.88 22.12
CA ASP A 75 19.11 18.01 21.36
C ASP A 75 19.67 17.62 19.98
N GLN A 76 19.92 16.32 19.74
CA GLN A 76 20.51 15.79 18.52
C GLN A 76 19.52 14.96 17.69
N LEU A 77 18.30 14.74 18.20
CA LEU A 77 17.34 13.82 17.60
C LEU A 77 16.92 14.24 16.19
N GLU A 78 16.66 15.53 15.96
CA GLU A 78 16.24 16.03 14.64
C GLU A 78 17.33 15.81 13.58
N ASP A 79 18.57 16.17 13.89
CA ASP A 79 19.71 16.01 13.00
C ASP A 79 20.00 14.53 12.71
N PHE A 80 19.88 13.68 13.72
CA PHE A 80 20.05 12.24 13.58
C PHE A 80 19.01 11.62 12.64
N ILE A 81 17.73 11.97 12.80
CA ILE A 81 16.66 11.50 11.91
C ILE A 81 16.87 12.03 10.48
N ALA A 82 17.24 13.29 10.33
CA ALA A 82 17.51 13.88 9.02
C ALA A 82 18.65 13.13 8.28
N GLN A 83 19.73 12.79 8.99
CA GLN A 83 20.86 12.05 8.43
C GLN A 83 20.45 10.62 8.01
N LEU A 84 19.66 9.91 8.84
CA LEU A 84 19.12 8.60 8.49
C LEU A 84 18.25 8.67 7.22
N GLY A 85 17.42 9.71 7.10
CA GLY A 85 16.60 9.96 5.92
C GLY A 85 17.44 10.14 4.65
N GLN A 86 18.52 10.92 4.71
CA GLN A 86 19.46 11.12 3.60
C GLN A 86 20.13 9.80 3.18
N GLN A 87 20.66 9.04 4.13
CA GLN A 87 21.29 7.74 3.87
C GLN A 87 20.32 6.73 3.24
N ALA A 88 19.06 6.71 3.69
CA ALA A 88 18.04 5.84 3.12
C ALA A 88 17.71 6.22 1.67
N ALA A 89 17.58 7.52 1.37
CA ALA A 89 17.31 8.01 0.02
C ALA A 89 18.46 7.68 -0.96
N GLU A 90 19.71 7.78 -0.51
CA GLU A 90 20.90 7.40 -1.29
C GLU A 90 20.89 5.91 -1.64
N ARG A 91 20.58 5.04 -0.66
CA ARG A 91 20.51 3.58 -0.87
C ARG A 91 19.43 3.17 -1.86
N VAL A 92 18.27 3.84 -1.84
CA VAL A 92 17.18 3.60 -2.80
C VAL A 92 17.60 4.03 -4.21
N THR A 93 18.33 5.14 -4.33
CA THR A 93 18.82 5.65 -5.61
C THR A 93 19.86 4.72 -6.24
N ILE A 94 20.75 4.12 -5.43
CA ILE A 94 21.76 3.17 -5.90
C ILE A 94 21.13 1.84 -6.34
N ARG A 95 20.06 1.38 -5.68
CA ARG A 95 19.40 0.09 -6.01
C ARG A 95 18.54 0.14 -7.29
N ASN A 96 18.25 1.33 -7.80
CA ASN A 96 17.45 1.54 -9.04
C ASN A 96 18.32 1.86 -10.28
N ARG A 97 19.64 1.68 -10.20
CA ARG A 97 20.60 1.84 -11.30
C ARG A 97 21.20 0.49 -11.69
#